data_AF-A0A661Z4F0-F1
#
_entry.id   AF-A0A661Z4F0-F1
#
_cell.length_a   1.000
_cell.length_b   1.000
_cell.length_c   1.000
_cell.angle_alpha   90.00
_cell.angle_beta   90.00
_cell.angle_gamma   90.00
#
_symmetry.space_group_name_H-M   'P 1'
#
loop_
_entity.id
_entity.type
_entity.pdbx_description
1 polymer ?
#
loop_
_entity_poly.entity_id
_entity_poly.type
_entity_poly.pdbx_seq_one_letter_code
_entity_poly.pdbx_strand_id
1 'polypeptide(L)' 'MNKYIKIISIFSISLMFILSACINYKFEEPEKAVYNPGISETSTINELKALHTDELTLIDTDVVIKGTVIANDKSG' A
#
# COMPACT_ATOMS: atom_id res chain seq x y z
N MET A 1 10.93 -49.59 -22.69
CA MET A 1 10.22 -48.34 -23.06
C MET A 1 8.95 -48.10 -22.24
N ASN A 2 8.03 -49.06 -22.15
CA ASN A 2 6.67 -48.86 -21.61
C ASN A 2 6.63 -48.51 -20.11
N LYS A 3 7.61 -48.95 -19.30
CA LYS A 3 7.71 -48.64 -17.86
C LYS A 3 8.08 -47.17 -17.60
N TYR A 4 9.03 -46.63 -18.37
CA TYR A 4 9.47 -45.24 -18.24
C TYR A 4 8.41 -44.26 -18.76
N ILE A 5 7.68 -44.62 -19.81
CA ILE A 5 6.56 -43.83 -20.34
C ILE A 5 5.45 -43.67 -19.28
N LYS A 6 5.13 -44.73 -18.52
CA LYS A 6 4.15 -44.65 -17.42
C LYS A 6 4.62 -43.76 -16.28
N ILE A 7 5.90 -43.80 -15.93
CA ILE A 7 6.50 -42.94 -14.89
C ILE A 7 6.50 -41.47 -15.32
N ILE A 8 6.88 -41.19 -16.57
CA ILE A 8 6.85 -39.84 -17.15
C ILE A 8 5.42 -39.28 -17.21
N SER A 9 4.45 -40.11 -17.58
CA SER A 9 3.03 -39.73 -17.61
C SER A 9 2.49 -39.33 -16.23
N ILE A 10 2.83 -40.09 -15.19
CA ILE A 10 2.42 -39.77 -13.80
C ILE A 10 3.06 -38.46 -13.34
N PHE A 11 4.34 -38.26 -13.64
CA PHE A 11 5.07 -37.05 -13.26
C PHE A 11 4.53 -35.80 -13.98
N SER A 12 4.15 -35.95 -15.26
CA SER A 12 3.54 -34.89 -16.06
C SER A 12 2.18 -34.42 -15.53
N ILE A 13 1.36 -35.35 -15.02
CA ILE A 13 0.04 -35.02 -14.45
C ILE A 13 0.22 -34.24 -13.14
N SER A 14 1.16 -34.67 -12.29
CA SER A 14 1.49 -33.96 -11.05
C SER A 14 1.97 -32.53 -11.30
N LEU A 15 2.72 -32.30 -12.39
CA LEU A 15 3.24 -30.99 -12.73
C LEU A 15 2.13 -30.00 -13.15
N MET A 16 1.07 -30.47 -13.83
CA MET A 16 -0.05 -29.60 -14.21
C MET A 16 -0.82 -29.05 -13.01
N PHE A 17 -0.97 -29.81 -11.92
CA PHE A 17 -1.67 -29.34 -10.72
C PHE A 17 -0.92 -28.23 -9.97
N ILE A 18 0.42 -28.20 -10.07
CA ILE A 18 1.26 -27.19 -9.43
C ILE A 18 1.15 -25.86 -10.19
N LEU A 19 1.00 -25.91 -11.52
CA LEU A 19 0.90 -24.72 -12.37
C LEU A 19 -0.47 -24.02 -12.28
N SER A 20 -1.51 -24.71 -11.82
CA SER A 20 -2.84 -24.11 -11.57
C SER A 20 -2.95 -23.33 -10.26
N ALA A 21 -1.93 -23.34 -9.40
CA ALA A 21 -1.95 -22.65 -8.10
C ALA A 21 -1.62 -21.14 -8.17
N CYS A 22 -1.54 -20.57 -9.37
CA CYS A 22 -1.32 -19.13 -9.54
C CYS A 22 -2.60 -18.35 -9.23
N ILE A 23 -2.84 -18.08 -7.95
CA ILE A 23 -3.97 -17.27 -7.51
C ILE A 23 -3.65 -15.81 -7.82
N ASN A 24 -4.35 -15.23 -8.78
CA ASN A 24 -4.27 -13.82 -9.11
C ASN A 24 -5.46 -13.09 -8.47
N TYR A 25 -5.45 -12.97 -7.14
CA TYR A 25 -6.45 -12.18 -6.44
C TYR A 25 -6.13 -10.70 -6.61
N LYS A 26 -7.13 -9.90 -6.98
CA LYS A 26 -7.03 -8.46 -6.84
C LYS A 26 -7.27 -8.14 -5.36
N PHE A 27 -6.40 -7.32 -4.78
CA PHE A 27 -6.65 -6.78 -3.45
C PHE A 27 -7.98 -6.01 -3.48
N GLU A 28 -8.93 -6.43 -2.68
CA GLU A 28 -10.16 -5.67 -2.44
C GLU A 28 -9.79 -4.51 -1.52
N GLU A 29 -9.76 -3.30 -2.08
CA GLU A 29 -9.53 -2.09 -1.28
C GLU A 29 -10.64 -1.99 -0.22
N PRO A 30 -10.31 -1.83 1.07
CA PRO A 30 -11.33 -1.63 2.09
C PRO A 30 -12.14 -0.38 1.77
N GLU A 31 -13.38 -0.31 2.25
CA GLU A 31 -14.15 0.93 2.17
C GLU A 31 -13.33 2.07 2.77
N LYS A 32 -13.21 3.18 2.03
CA LYS A 32 -12.50 4.36 2.51
C LYS A 32 -13.14 4.84 3.79
N ALA A 33 -12.45 4.62 4.92
CA ALA A 33 -12.83 5.22 6.18
C ALA A 33 -12.70 6.75 6.05
N VAL A 34 -13.84 7.44 5.92
CA VAL A 34 -13.89 8.90 5.95
C VAL A 34 -13.84 9.31 7.41
N TYR A 35 -12.64 9.41 7.98
CA TYR A 35 -12.46 10.05 9.26
C TYR A 35 -12.35 11.57 9.05
N ASN A 36 -13.35 12.31 9.55
CA ASN A 36 -13.32 13.76 9.62
C ASN A 36 -13.37 14.19 11.10
N PRO A 37 -12.26 14.70 11.66
CA PRO A 37 -12.22 15.12 13.06
C PRO A 37 -13.01 16.41 13.35
N GLY A 38 -13.60 17.06 12.33
CA GLY A 38 -14.36 18.30 12.50
C GLY A 38 -13.49 19.52 12.84
N ILE A 39 -12.19 19.45 12.54
CA ILE A 39 -11.22 20.52 12.79
C ILE A 39 -10.96 21.26 11.47
N SER A 40 -11.00 22.59 11.51
CA SER A 40 -10.64 23.44 10.38
C SER A 40 -9.14 23.62 10.28
N GLU A 41 -8.60 23.54 9.07
CA GLU A 41 -7.24 23.95 8.77
C GLU A 41 -7.00 25.43 9.11
N THR A 42 -5.82 25.73 9.67
CA THR A 42 -5.38 27.10 9.95
C THR A 42 -4.22 27.53 9.06
N SER A 43 -3.56 26.59 8.38
CA SER A 43 -2.46 26.87 7.46
C SER A 43 -2.28 25.79 6.39
N THR A 44 -1.57 26.12 5.32
CA THR A 44 -1.13 25.19 4.29
C THR A 44 0.31 24.73 4.52
N ILE A 45 0.71 23.63 3.89
CA ILE A 45 2.11 23.16 3.92
C ILE A 45 3.07 24.20 3.34
N ASN A 46 2.66 24.97 2.33
CA ASN A 46 3.52 25.98 1.71
C ASN A 46 3.77 27.15 2.67
N GLU A 47 2.74 27.61 3.38
CA GLU A 47 2.86 28.66 4.40
C GLU A 47 3.72 28.18 5.57
N LEU A 48 3.51 26.96 6.07
CA LEU A 48 4.34 26.38 7.12
C LEU A 48 5.82 26.31 6.70
N LYS A 49 6.10 25.91 5.45
CA LYS A 49 7.47 25.89 4.92
C LYS A 49 8.07 27.29 4.78
N ALA A 50 7.26 28.28 4.42
CA ALA A 50 7.70 29.67 4.29
C ALA A 50 8.08 30.32 5.63
N LEU A 51 7.66 29.75 6.77
CA LEU A 51 8.11 30.21 8.09
C LEU A 51 9.60 29.96 8.34
N HIS A 52 10.22 29.06 7.58
CA HIS A 52 11.66 28.84 7.67
C HIS A 52 12.42 29.83 6.79
N THR A 53 13.14 30.76 7.42
CA THR A 53 13.93 31.81 6.77
C THR A 53 15.38 31.78 7.25
N ASP A 54 16.04 30.62 7.13
CA ASP A 54 17.44 30.34 7.53
C ASP A 54 17.77 30.45 9.03
N GLU A 55 16.82 30.89 9.86
CA GLU A 55 16.89 30.89 11.31
C GLU A 55 15.84 29.95 11.93
N LEU A 56 16.02 29.63 13.22
CA LEU A 56 15.07 28.82 13.98
C LEU A 56 13.83 29.64 14.31
N THR A 57 12.70 29.31 13.67
CA THR A 57 11.40 29.92 13.94
C THR A 57 10.63 29.06 14.94
N LEU A 58 10.28 29.63 16.10
CA LEU A 58 9.41 28.97 17.07
C LEU A 58 7.95 29.06 16.61
N ILE A 59 7.23 27.94 16.67
CA ILE A 59 5.78 27.89 16.50
C ILE A 59 5.18 27.91 17.92
N ASP A 60 4.58 29.02 18.32
CA ASP A 60 4.04 29.26 19.66
C ASP A 60 2.51 29.12 19.76
N THR A 61 1.84 28.91 18.62
CA THR A 61 0.40 28.65 18.52
C THR A 61 0.11 27.36 17.75
N ASP A 62 -1.06 26.76 17.98
CA ASP A 62 -1.49 25.58 17.25
C ASP A 62 -1.62 25.84 15.74
N VAL A 63 -0.98 24.98 14.94
CA VAL A 63 -1.07 24.97 13.48
C VAL A 63 -1.77 23.68 13.03
N VAL A 64 -2.93 23.82 12.39
CA VAL A 64 -3.72 22.71 11.88
C VAL A 64 -3.56 22.62 10.36
N ILE A 65 -3.09 21.46 9.89
CA ILE A 65 -2.92 21.18 8.46
C ILE A 65 -3.76 19.95 8.09
N LYS A 66 -4.53 20.07 7.01
CA LYS A 66 -5.28 18.95 6.42
C LYS A 66 -4.37 18.14 5.49
N GLY A 67 -4.34 16.83 5.68
CA GLY A 67 -3.57 15.91 4.85
C GLY A 67 -4.28 14.58 4.64
N THR A 68 -3.85 13.83 3.65
CA THR A 68 -4.30 12.45 3.40
C THR A 68 -3.17 11.49 3.75
N VAL A 69 -3.43 10.56 4.68
CA VAL A 69 -2.52 9.46 4.95
C VAL A 69 -2.73 8.39 3.89
N ILE A 70 -1.68 8.04 3.16
CA ILE A 70 -1.71 7.00 2.14
C ILE A 70 -0.78 5.89 2.61
N ALA A 71 -1.35 4.74 2.99
CA ALA A 71 -0.58 3.53 3.17
C ALA A 71 -0.32 2.92 1.79
N ASN A 72 0.95 2.69 1.45
CA ASN A 72 1.35 1.96 0.25
C ASN A 72 2.02 0.67 0.70
N ASP A 73 1.24 -0.40 0.81
CA ASP A 73 1.64 -1.73 1.27
C ASP A 73 2.26 -2.59 0.16
N LYS A 74 2.67 -1.99 -0.96
CA LYS A 74 3.25 -2.71 -2.11
C LYS A 74 4.42 -3.64 -1.77
N SER A 75 5.11 -3.43 -0.65
CA SER A 75 6.23 -4.25 -0.19
C SER A 75 5.92 -5.19 0.98
N GLY A 76 4.75 -5.09 1.60
CA GLY A 76 4.49 -5.66 2.93
C GLY A 76 5.17 -4.88 4.05
#